data_AF-A0A5F1YZL2-F1
#
_entry.id   AF-A0A5F1YZL2-F1
#
_cell.length_a   1.000
_cell.length_b   1.000
_cell.length_c   1.000
_cell.angle_alpha   90.00
_cell.angle_beta   90.00
_cell.angle_gamma   90.00
#
_symmetry.space_group_name_H-M   'P 1'
#
loop_
_entity.id
_entity.type
_entity.pdbx_description
1 polymer ?
#
loop_
_entity_poly.entity_id
_entity_poly.type
_entity_poly.pdbx_seq_one_letter_code
_entity_poly.pdbx_strand_id
1 'polypeptide(L)'
;MAIRILFYSFFVSIAIFTGIAFWAPDFLQWETLEWIYGKRTFFLFTFIFLVSVFLIYVIYRKARKGVHHSKSKTELHLRESLDEIVQDNQSLFSFLKAATDDLEKRLESKKREFPPEYFSACSAEFVKLTREFDSSSEIFRDIPLAPEEDDPKSKKERNFRIFEYSDLINRHRKLSKSLEKLREDVSRLREKVNGR
;
A
#
# COMPACT_ATOMS: atom_id res chain seq x y z
N MET A 1 4.90 -20.97 -13.30
CA MET A 1 4.66 -22.29 -13.91
C MET A 1 5.61 -23.35 -13.38
N ALA A 2 6.92 -23.07 -13.29
CA ALA A 2 7.96 -24.02 -12.88
C ALA A 2 7.64 -24.88 -11.64
N ILE A 3 7.18 -24.29 -10.52
CA ILE A 3 6.87 -25.06 -9.30
C ILE A 3 5.71 -26.04 -9.49
N ARG A 4 4.70 -25.69 -10.30
CA ARG A 4 3.62 -26.62 -10.63
C ARG A 4 4.13 -27.75 -11.55
N ILE A 5 4.96 -27.41 -12.52
CA ILE A 5 5.56 -28.39 -13.44
C ILE A 5 6.46 -29.37 -12.68
N LEU A 6 7.31 -28.89 -11.77
CA LEU A 6 8.16 -29.73 -10.92
C LEU A 6 7.34 -30.64 -10.00
N PHE A 7 6.26 -30.11 -9.41
CA PHE A 7 5.36 -30.90 -8.58
C PHE A 7 4.66 -32.01 -9.38
N TYR A 8 4.06 -31.70 -10.52
CA TYR A 8 3.43 -32.71 -11.37
C TYR A 8 4.46 -33.69 -11.94
N SER A 9 5.64 -33.23 -12.33
CA SER A 9 6.72 -34.09 -12.81
C SER A 9 7.19 -35.08 -11.74
N PHE A 10 7.28 -34.66 -10.48
CA PHE A 10 7.67 -35.52 -9.35
C PHE A 10 6.60 -36.58 -9.06
N PHE A 11 5.33 -36.20 -9.04
CA PHE A 11 4.24 -37.16 -8.84
C PHE A 11 4.07 -38.12 -10.03
N VAL A 12 4.27 -37.64 -11.26
CA VAL A 12 4.26 -38.46 -12.46
C VAL A 12 5.46 -39.42 -12.47
N SER A 13 6.66 -38.98 -12.08
CA SER A 13 7.81 -39.89 -11.97
C SER A 13 7.59 -40.96 -10.92
N ILE A 14 6.99 -40.61 -9.77
CA ILE A 14 6.62 -41.59 -8.73
C ILE A 14 5.57 -42.57 -9.26
N ALA A 15 4.53 -42.09 -9.96
CA ALA A 15 3.48 -42.92 -10.54
C ALA A 15 4.00 -43.85 -11.65
N ILE A 16 4.90 -43.36 -12.51
CA ILE A 16 5.57 -44.17 -13.54
C ILE A 16 6.43 -45.24 -12.87
N PHE A 17 7.22 -44.87 -11.85
CA PHE A 17 8.07 -45.81 -11.13
C PHE A 17 7.25 -46.90 -10.40
N THR A 18 6.13 -46.52 -9.77
CA THR A 18 5.21 -47.50 -9.15
C THR A 18 4.45 -48.33 -10.17
N GLY A 19 4.08 -47.77 -11.33
CA GLY A 19 3.43 -48.50 -12.41
C GLY A 19 4.33 -49.54 -13.06
N ILE A 20 5.60 -49.19 -13.32
CA ILE A 20 6.62 -50.11 -13.83
C ILE A 20 6.84 -51.26 -12.84
N ALA A 21 6.93 -50.94 -11.54
CA ALA A 21 7.07 -51.95 -10.49
C ALA A 21 5.86 -52.89 -10.35
N PHE A 22 4.67 -52.46 -10.75
CA PHE A 22 3.46 -53.30 -10.71
C PHE A 22 3.28 -54.16 -11.97
N TRP A 23 3.64 -53.63 -13.15
CA TRP A 23 3.35 -54.27 -14.45
C TRP A 23 4.50 -55.11 -15.01
N ALA A 24 5.75 -54.76 -14.68
CA ALA A 24 6.94 -55.47 -15.14
C ALA A 24 7.98 -55.59 -14.01
N PRO A 25 7.70 -56.40 -12.97
CA PRO A 25 8.58 -56.55 -11.80
C PRO A 25 9.96 -57.13 -12.16
N ASP A 26 10.06 -57.86 -13.27
CA ASP A 26 11.29 -58.53 -13.71
C ASP A 26 12.40 -57.56 -14.16
N PHE A 27 12.05 -56.35 -14.61
CA PHE A 27 13.03 -55.30 -14.94
C PHE A 27 13.72 -54.69 -13.72
N LEU A 28 13.19 -54.95 -12.52
CA LEU A 28 13.68 -54.44 -11.24
C LEU A 28 14.30 -55.55 -10.35
N GLN A 29 14.58 -56.73 -10.93
CA GLN A 29 15.29 -57.87 -10.29
C GLN A 29 16.79 -57.60 -10.10
N TRP A 30 17.13 -56.48 -9.47
CA TRP A 30 18.43 -56.35 -8.81
C TRP A 30 18.22 -56.82 -7.37
N GLU A 31 19.04 -57.73 -6.84
CA GLU A 31 18.89 -58.35 -5.49
C GLU A 31 18.64 -57.32 -4.36
N THR A 32 19.05 -56.07 -4.54
CA THR A 32 18.85 -54.96 -3.61
C THR A 32 17.42 -54.39 -3.61
N LEU A 33 16.69 -54.47 -4.72
CA LEU A 33 15.32 -53.99 -4.88
C LEU A 33 14.30 -54.99 -4.35
N GLU A 34 14.54 -56.29 -4.57
CA GLU A 34 13.67 -57.36 -4.06
C GLU A 34 13.57 -57.34 -2.52
N TRP A 35 14.67 -56.99 -1.85
CA TRP A 35 14.73 -56.77 -0.39
C TRP A 35 13.88 -55.56 0.08
N ILE A 36 13.82 -54.49 -0.71
CA ILE A 36 13.06 -53.26 -0.40
C ILE A 36 11.55 -53.51 -0.60
N TYR A 37 11.18 -54.24 -1.65
CA TYR A 37 9.80 -54.56 -2.01
C TYR A 37 9.16 -55.66 -1.15
N GLY A 38 9.98 -56.58 -0.60
CA GLY A 38 9.50 -57.70 0.22
C GLY A 38 8.83 -57.30 1.55
N LYS A 39 9.04 -56.08 2.03
CA LYS A 39 8.38 -55.60 3.26
C LYS A 39 7.17 -54.73 2.90
N ARG A 40 5.96 -55.21 3.25
CA ARG A 40 4.69 -54.42 3.28
C ARG A 40 4.87 -53.01 3.87
N THR A 41 5.86 -52.81 4.73
CA THR A 41 6.22 -51.53 5.33
C THR A 41 6.69 -50.48 4.33
N PHE A 42 7.30 -50.84 3.20
CA PHE A 42 7.76 -49.87 2.18
C PHE A 42 6.59 -49.19 1.46
N PHE A 43 5.58 -49.97 1.06
CA PHE A 43 4.35 -49.44 0.47
C PHE A 43 3.55 -48.60 1.46
N LEU A 44 3.44 -49.05 2.72
CA LEU A 44 2.83 -48.29 3.80
C LEU A 44 3.56 -46.96 4.04
N PHE A 45 4.89 -46.98 4.09
CA PHE A 45 5.71 -45.78 4.28
C PHE A 45 5.55 -44.80 3.10
N THR A 46 5.58 -45.29 1.86
CA THR A 46 5.40 -44.46 0.66
C THR A 46 4.00 -43.85 0.62
N PHE A 47 2.97 -44.60 0.99
CA PHE A 47 1.60 -44.09 1.08
C PHE A 47 1.49 -43.01 2.16
N ILE A 48 2.00 -43.25 3.37
CA ILE A 48 2.02 -42.25 4.45
C ILE A 48 2.79 -41.00 4.03
N PHE A 49 3.92 -41.16 3.33
CA PHE A 49 4.72 -40.05 2.81
C PHE A 49 3.94 -39.22 1.78
N LEU A 50 3.28 -39.85 0.79
CA LEU A 50 2.47 -39.17 -0.21
C LEU A 50 1.28 -38.42 0.41
N VAL A 51 0.58 -39.04 1.37
CA VAL A 51 -0.51 -38.39 2.12
C VAL A 51 0.01 -37.20 2.93
N SER A 52 1.17 -37.35 3.56
CA SER A 52 1.81 -36.26 4.33
C SER A 52 2.17 -35.07 3.43
N VAL A 53 2.81 -35.32 2.28
CA VAL A 53 3.14 -34.28 1.30
C VAL A 53 1.86 -33.60 0.77
N PHE A 54 0.81 -34.37 0.51
CA PHE A 54 -0.47 -33.84 0.06
C PHE A 54 -1.11 -32.92 1.12
N LEU A 55 -1.13 -33.34 2.38
CA LEU A 55 -1.65 -32.52 3.49
C LEU A 55 -0.85 -31.22 3.65
N ILE A 56 0.49 -31.29 3.63
CA ILE A 56 1.37 -30.12 3.67
C ILE A 56 1.05 -29.18 2.50
N TYR A 57 0.83 -29.71 1.30
CA TYR A 57 0.48 -28.93 0.12
C TYR A 57 -0.89 -28.23 0.27
N VAL A 58 -1.90 -28.92 0.81
CA VAL A 58 -3.23 -28.34 1.05
C VAL A 58 -3.14 -27.19 2.06
N ILE A 59 -2.42 -27.38 3.16
CA ILE A 59 -2.19 -26.33 4.18
C ILE A 59 -1.47 -25.13 3.54
N TYR A 60 -0.40 -25.37 2.78
CA TYR A 60 0.32 -24.33 2.05
C TYR A 60 -0.60 -23.54 1.11
N ARG A 61 -1.47 -24.24 0.35
CA ARG A 61 -2.41 -23.60 -0.57
C ARG A 61 -3.44 -22.74 0.16
N LYS A 62 -3.95 -23.21 1.31
CA LYS A 62 -4.91 -22.46 2.14
C LYS A 62 -4.24 -21.21 2.75
N ALA A 63 -3.05 -21.35 3.32
CA ALA A 63 -2.27 -20.23 3.85
C ALA A 63 -1.95 -19.18 2.76
N ARG A 64 -1.53 -19.63 1.57
CA ARG A 64 -1.24 -18.74 0.44
C ARG A 64 -2.46 -17.95 -0.03
N LYS A 65 -3.65 -18.58 -0.06
CA LYS A 65 -4.91 -17.87 -0.36
C LYS A 65 -5.25 -16.84 0.71
N GLY A 66 -5.09 -17.18 1.99
CA GLY A 66 -5.33 -16.27 3.12
C GLY A 66 -4.44 -15.02 3.06
N VAL A 67 -3.14 -15.19 2.83
CA VAL A 67 -2.19 -14.08 2.69
C VAL A 67 -2.55 -13.17 1.51
N HIS A 68 -2.96 -13.73 0.37
CA HIS A 68 -3.38 -12.93 -0.78
C HIS A 68 -4.67 -12.13 -0.51
N HIS A 69 -5.66 -12.74 0.15
CA HIS A 69 -6.90 -12.06 0.49
C HIS A 69 -6.68 -10.93 1.51
N SER A 70 -5.85 -11.19 2.53
CA SER A 70 -5.48 -10.17 3.52
C SER A 70 -4.75 -8.98 2.87
N LYS A 71 -3.76 -9.23 1.99
CA LYS A 71 -3.06 -8.16 1.27
C LYS A 71 -3.99 -7.32 0.41
N SER A 72 -4.91 -7.95 -0.31
CA SER A 72 -5.89 -7.25 -1.14
C SER A 72 -6.83 -6.36 -0.31
N LYS A 73 -7.23 -6.82 0.88
CA LYS A 73 -8.06 -6.02 1.80
C LYS A 73 -7.28 -4.84 2.36
N THR A 74 -6.01 -5.04 2.74
CA THR A 74 -5.13 -3.95 3.21
C THR A 74 -4.88 -2.92 2.12
N GLU A 75 -4.64 -3.34 0.87
CA GLU A 75 -4.46 -2.44 -0.27
C GLU A 75 -5.72 -1.59 -0.52
N LEU A 76 -6.91 -2.21 -0.46
CA LEU A 76 -8.18 -1.48 -0.58
C LEU A 76 -8.34 -0.42 0.52
N HIS A 77 -8.12 -0.81 1.78
CA HIS A 77 -8.21 0.12 2.91
C HIS A 77 -7.21 1.28 2.78
N LEU A 78 -5.98 1.02 2.36
CA LEU A 78 -4.98 2.07 2.16
C LEU A 78 -5.39 3.02 1.02
N ARG A 79 -5.97 2.48 -0.06
CA ARG A 79 -6.49 3.29 -1.16
C ARG A 79 -7.65 4.18 -0.71
N GLU A 80 -8.61 3.63 0.05
CA GLU A 80 -9.73 4.39 0.63
C GLU A 80 -9.22 5.49 1.58
N SER A 81 -8.27 5.16 2.47
CA SER A 81 -7.67 6.15 3.37
C SER A 81 -6.89 7.25 2.62
N LEU A 82 -6.21 6.90 1.52
CA LEU A 82 -5.53 7.90 0.70
C LEU A 82 -6.54 8.86 0.05
N ASP A 83 -7.62 8.32 -0.51
CA ASP A 83 -8.67 9.10 -1.17
C ASP A 83 -9.35 10.07 -0.20
N GLU A 84 -9.68 9.61 1.01
CA GLU A 84 -10.22 10.44 2.09
C GLU A 84 -9.28 11.58 2.45
N ILE A 85 -7.98 11.31 2.66
CA ILE A 85 -7.00 12.35 3.01
C ILE A 85 -6.79 13.34 1.85
N VAL A 86 -6.82 12.87 0.61
CA VAL A 86 -6.73 13.74 -0.57
C VAL A 86 -7.93 14.67 -0.62
N GLN A 87 -9.14 14.14 -0.43
CA GLN A 87 -10.38 14.91 -0.42
C GLN A 87 -10.39 15.94 0.72
N ASP A 88 -9.95 15.55 1.91
CA ASP A 88 -9.81 16.44 3.06
C ASP A 88 -8.82 17.58 2.76
N ASN A 89 -7.66 17.26 2.20
CA ASN A 89 -6.68 18.28 1.82
C ASN A 89 -7.22 19.24 0.75
N GLN A 90 -7.94 18.74 -0.27
CA GLN A 90 -8.60 19.59 -1.27
C GLN A 90 -9.63 20.52 -0.64
N SER A 91 -10.43 20.01 0.31
CA SER A 91 -11.39 20.82 1.05
C SER A 91 -10.70 21.91 1.88
N LEU A 92 -9.60 21.58 2.58
CA LEU A 92 -8.79 22.53 3.34
C LEU A 92 -8.19 23.61 2.45
N PHE A 93 -7.68 23.25 1.27
CA PHE A 93 -7.19 24.24 0.29
C PHE A 93 -8.29 25.19 -0.16
N SER A 94 -9.49 24.68 -0.45
CA SER A 94 -10.62 25.52 -0.86
C SER A 94 -11.05 26.49 0.25
N PHE A 95 -11.07 26.01 1.50
CA PHE A 95 -11.37 26.82 2.68
C PHE A 95 -10.31 27.90 2.90
N LEU A 96 -9.04 27.51 2.89
CA LEU A 96 -7.92 28.43 3.08
C LEU A 96 -7.90 29.51 2.01
N LYS A 97 -8.12 29.15 0.75
CA LYS A 97 -8.22 30.12 -0.36
C LYS A 97 -9.34 31.13 -0.12
N ALA A 98 -10.54 30.68 0.24
CA ALA A 98 -11.65 31.57 0.54
C ALA A 98 -11.36 32.46 1.75
N ALA A 99 -10.70 31.92 2.78
CA ALA A 99 -10.33 32.66 3.98
C ALA A 99 -9.24 33.71 3.72
N THR A 100 -8.23 33.39 2.90
CA THR A 100 -7.20 34.35 2.48
C THR A 100 -7.80 35.47 1.62
N ASP A 101 -8.72 35.16 0.71
CA ASP A 101 -9.39 36.15 -0.14
C ASP A 101 -10.30 37.10 0.68
N ASP A 102 -11.02 36.59 1.69
CA ASP A 102 -11.80 37.41 2.65
C ASP A 102 -10.86 38.30 3.49
N LEU A 103 -9.74 37.73 3.95
CA LEU A 103 -8.78 38.44 4.77
C LEU A 103 -8.07 39.57 4.01
N GLU A 104 -7.73 39.35 2.73
CA GLU A 104 -7.15 40.37 1.85
C GLU A 104 -8.06 41.59 1.75
N LYS A 105 -9.33 41.38 1.39
CA LYS A 105 -10.33 42.44 1.26
C LYS A 105 -10.51 43.22 2.57
N ARG A 106 -10.55 42.51 3.69
CA ARG A 106 -10.64 43.12 5.02
C ARG A 106 -9.41 43.95 5.33
N LEU A 107 -8.22 43.42 5.10
CA LEU A 107 -6.98 44.13 5.32
C LEU A 107 -6.94 45.42 4.49
N GLU A 108 -7.29 45.35 3.20
CA GLU A 108 -7.37 46.53 2.33
C GLU A 108 -8.35 47.59 2.83
N SER A 109 -9.54 47.19 3.29
CA SER A 109 -10.51 48.13 3.86
C SER A 109 -10.00 48.80 5.15
N LYS A 110 -9.19 48.10 5.94
CA LYS A 110 -8.61 48.60 7.20
C LYS A 110 -7.36 49.45 7.01
N LYS A 111 -6.85 49.59 5.79
CA LYS A 111 -5.64 50.38 5.45
C LYS A 111 -5.69 51.83 5.96
N ARG A 112 -6.87 52.44 6.01
CA ARG A 112 -7.07 53.83 6.48
C ARG A 112 -7.39 53.94 7.97
N GLU A 113 -7.81 52.84 8.60
CA GLU A 113 -8.21 52.81 10.01
C GLU A 113 -7.05 52.41 10.94
N PHE A 114 -6.10 51.60 10.46
CA PHE A 114 -4.98 51.14 11.27
C PHE A 114 -3.80 52.11 11.29
N PRO A 115 -3.05 52.15 12.41
CA PRO A 115 -1.72 52.74 12.43
C PRO A 115 -0.83 52.12 11.34
N PRO A 116 0.01 52.90 10.65
CA PRO A 116 0.81 52.42 9.52
C PRO A 116 1.77 51.28 9.91
N GLU A 117 2.33 51.32 11.13
CA GLU A 117 3.20 50.27 11.66
C GLU A 117 2.45 48.95 11.85
N TYR A 118 1.23 49.03 12.40
CA TYR A 118 0.37 47.86 12.63
C TYR A 118 -0.13 47.26 11.32
N PHE A 119 -0.57 48.10 10.37
CA PHE A 119 -0.95 47.67 9.03
C PHE A 119 0.22 46.99 8.29
N SER A 120 1.42 47.56 8.37
CA SER A 120 2.61 46.98 7.75
C SER A 120 2.95 45.61 8.34
N ALA A 121 2.82 45.43 9.65
CA ALA A 121 3.04 44.14 10.30
C ALA A 121 2.01 43.09 9.85
N CYS A 122 0.72 43.42 9.86
CA CYS A 122 -0.34 42.52 9.41
C CYS A 122 -0.21 42.19 7.91
N SER A 123 0.18 43.15 7.07
CA SER A 123 0.42 42.92 5.65
C SER A 123 1.63 42.02 5.39
N ALA A 124 2.73 42.21 6.14
CA ALA A 124 3.89 41.32 6.05
C ALA A 124 3.56 39.89 6.51
N GLU A 125 2.81 39.73 7.60
CA GLU A 125 2.29 38.43 8.04
C GLU A 125 1.38 37.80 6.96
N PHE A 126 0.47 38.56 6.37
CA PHE A 126 -0.41 38.09 5.29
C PHE A 126 0.39 37.58 4.08
N VAL A 127 1.34 38.37 3.57
CA VAL A 127 2.18 37.98 2.43
C VAL A 127 2.99 36.72 2.73
N LYS A 128 3.47 36.56 3.97
CA LYS A 128 4.16 35.34 4.39
C LYS A 128 3.23 34.13 4.33
N LEU A 129 2.00 34.24 4.85
CA LEU A 129 1.01 33.17 4.83
C LEU A 129 0.61 32.79 3.40
N THR A 130 0.45 33.77 2.50
CA THR A 130 0.15 33.50 1.09
C THR A 130 1.29 32.73 0.42
N ARG A 131 2.57 33.08 0.70
CA ARG A 131 3.71 32.31 0.19
C ARG A 131 3.76 30.88 0.71
N GLU A 132 3.46 30.68 2.00
CA GLU A 132 3.40 29.35 2.61
C GLU A 132 2.22 28.52 2.03
N PHE A 133 1.10 29.17 1.74
CA PHE A 133 -0.04 28.57 1.02
C PHE A 133 0.35 28.13 -0.39
N ASP A 134 0.97 29.02 -1.18
CA ASP A 134 1.37 28.74 -2.56
C ASP A 134 2.38 27.58 -2.61
N SER A 135 3.38 27.59 -1.70
CA SER A 135 4.34 26.49 -1.57
C SER A 135 3.67 25.16 -1.21
N SER A 136 2.68 25.18 -0.30
CA SER A 136 1.91 23.99 0.06
C SER A 136 1.05 23.49 -1.11
N SER A 137 0.52 24.40 -1.93
CA SER A 137 -0.24 24.07 -3.13
C SER A 137 0.62 23.43 -4.22
N GLU A 138 1.85 23.91 -4.41
CA GLU A 138 2.83 23.30 -5.32
C GLU A 138 3.17 21.87 -4.86
N ILE A 139 3.49 21.69 -3.58
CA ILE A 139 3.74 20.35 -3.00
C ILE A 139 2.54 19.43 -3.21
N PHE A 140 1.30 19.91 -3.07
CA PHE A 140 0.11 19.09 -3.29
C PHE A 140 -0.01 18.61 -4.74
N ARG A 141 0.32 19.47 -5.72
CA ARG A 141 0.27 19.12 -7.14
C ARG A 141 1.35 18.11 -7.53
N ASP A 142 2.49 18.16 -6.85
CA ASP A 142 3.63 17.26 -7.08
C ASP A 142 3.42 15.87 -6.46
N ILE A 143 2.55 15.73 -5.45
CA ILE A 143 2.25 14.43 -4.85
C ILE A 143 1.32 13.65 -5.79
N PRO A 144 1.70 12.45 -6.26
CA PRO A 144 0.84 11.66 -7.12
C PRO A 144 -0.38 11.15 -6.35
N LEU A 145 -1.56 11.28 -6.96
CA LEU A 145 -2.85 10.91 -6.37
C LEU A 145 -3.03 9.39 -6.23
N ALA A 146 -2.26 8.61 -6.99
CA ALA A 146 -2.24 7.16 -6.96
C ALA A 146 -0.82 6.66 -7.23
N PRO A 147 -0.47 5.44 -6.77
CA PRO A 147 0.77 4.79 -7.18
C PRO A 147 0.85 4.67 -8.70
N GLU A 148 2.06 4.76 -9.25
CA GLU A 148 2.30 4.62 -10.69
C GLU A 148 1.81 3.24 -11.17
N GLU A 149 0.93 3.22 -12.16
CA GLU A 149 0.47 1.98 -12.80
C GLU A 149 1.56 1.45 -13.74
N ASP A 150 2.59 0.82 -13.19
CA ASP A 150 3.53 0.06 -14.01
C ASP A 150 2.96 -1.31 -14.43
N ASP A 151 3.33 -1.67 -15.66
CA ASP A 151 2.93 -2.82 -16.50
C ASP A 151 2.51 -4.09 -15.70
N PRO A 152 1.33 -4.70 -15.96
CA PRO A 152 0.67 -5.71 -15.09
C PRO A 152 1.37 -7.08 -14.93
N LYS A 153 2.66 -7.21 -15.24
CA LYS A 153 3.34 -8.52 -15.37
C LYS A 153 4.10 -9.00 -14.13
N SER A 154 4.30 -8.22 -13.07
CA SER A 154 5.13 -8.68 -11.94
C SER A 154 4.36 -8.95 -10.63
N LYS A 155 4.39 -10.21 -10.17
CA LYS A 155 3.82 -10.59 -8.86
C LYS A 155 4.62 -10.06 -7.66
N LYS A 156 5.80 -9.45 -7.89
CA LYS A 156 6.61 -8.79 -6.86
C LYS A 156 6.08 -7.38 -6.52
N GLU A 157 5.30 -6.75 -7.40
CA GLU A 157 4.72 -5.41 -7.20
C GLU A 157 3.68 -5.31 -6.09
N ARG A 158 2.94 -6.36 -5.72
CA ARG A 158 1.85 -6.17 -4.73
C ARG A 158 2.33 -5.78 -3.33
N ASN A 159 3.55 -6.18 -2.96
CA ASN A 159 4.15 -5.69 -1.71
C ASN A 159 4.68 -4.25 -1.87
N PHE A 160 5.12 -3.90 -3.08
CA PHE A 160 5.59 -2.56 -3.42
C PHE A 160 4.44 -1.55 -3.34
N ARG A 161 3.25 -1.91 -3.84
CA ARG A 161 2.03 -1.08 -3.79
C ARG A 161 1.60 -0.70 -2.37
N ILE A 162 1.62 -1.65 -1.42
CA ILE A 162 1.27 -1.35 -0.01
C ILE A 162 2.24 -0.32 0.58
N PHE A 163 3.53 -0.43 0.26
CA PHE A 163 4.54 0.52 0.72
C PHE A 163 4.36 1.89 0.06
N GLU A 164 4.10 1.94 -1.25
CA GLU A 164 3.81 3.17 -1.98
C GLU A 164 2.59 3.90 -1.43
N TYR A 165 1.47 3.19 -1.23
CA TYR A 165 0.28 3.78 -0.62
C TYR A 165 0.59 4.33 0.79
N SER A 166 1.37 3.60 1.59
CA SER A 166 1.78 4.08 2.92
C SER A 166 2.66 5.33 2.84
N ASP A 167 3.57 5.41 1.87
CA ASP A 167 4.42 6.59 1.67
C ASP A 167 3.60 7.80 1.22
N LEU A 168 2.68 7.60 0.27
CA LEU A 168 1.75 8.63 -0.20
C LEU A 168 0.87 9.17 0.93
N ILE A 169 0.30 8.28 1.75
CA ILE A 169 -0.48 8.67 2.94
C ILE A 169 0.37 9.51 3.88
N ASN A 170 1.63 9.14 4.11
CA ASN A 170 2.52 9.91 5.00
C ASN A 170 2.84 11.30 4.43
N ARG A 171 3.08 11.41 3.11
CA ARG A 171 3.28 12.71 2.43
C ARG A 171 2.05 13.60 2.57
N HIS A 172 0.86 13.06 2.29
CA HIS A 172 -0.39 13.80 2.43
C HIS A 172 -0.72 14.17 3.89
N ARG A 173 -0.39 13.32 4.87
CA ARG A 173 -0.53 13.66 6.30
C ARG A 173 0.41 14.79 6.73
N LYS A 174 1.65 14.77 6.24
CA LYS A 174 2.61 15.85 6.52
C LYS A 174 2.10 17.17 5.96
N LEU A 175 1.56 17.15 4.74
CA LEU A 175 0.93 18.32 4.11
C LEU A 175 -0.30 18.78 4.90
N SER A 176 -1.20 17.87 5.27
CA SER A 176 -2.39 18.16 6.07
C SER A 176 -2.04 18.90 7.37
N LYS A 177 -0.98 18.45 8.07
CA LYS A 177 -0.49 19.13 9.28
C LYS A 177 0.00 20.55 9.01
N SER A 178 0.68 20.78 7.89
CA SER A 178 1.10 22.13 7.48
C SER A 178 -0.11 23.01 7.15
N LEU A 179 -1.13 22.47 6.47
CA LEU A 179 -2.35 23.19 6.13
C LEU A 179 -3.18 23.54 7.38
N GLU A 180 -3.27 22.64 8.36
CA GLU A 180 -4.00 22.94 9.60
C GLU A 180 -3.29 24.03 10.40
N LYS A 181 -1.95 24.01 10.45
CA LYS A 181 -1.17 25.11 11.04
C LYS A 181 -1.43 26.43 10.30
N LEU A 182 -1.43 26.39 8.96
CA LEU A 182 -1.70 27.57 8.14
C LEU A 182 -3.11 28.11 8.39
N ARG A 183 -4.10 27.23 8.60
CA ARG A 183 -5.47 27.57 8.97
C ARG A 183 -5.54 28.26 10.32
N GLU A 184 -4.82 27.77 11.32
CA GLU A 184 -4.71 28.43 12.62
C GLU A 184 -4.07 29.82 12.49
N ASP A 185 -2.98 29.94 11.74
CA ASP A 185 -2.26 31.20 11.57
C ASP A 185 -3.07 32.24 10.78
N VAL A 186 -3.80 31.83 9.74
CA VAL A 186 -4.78 32.68 9.02
C VAL A 186 -5.92 33.12 9.96
N SER A 187 -6.41 32.22 10.82
CA SER A 187 -7.46 32.54 11.78
C SER A 187 -6.99 33.56 12.83
N ARG A 188 -5.76 33.41 13.34
CA ARG A 188 -5.13 34.37 14.26
C ARG A 188 -4.95 35.74 13.61
N LEU A 189 -4.47 35.79 12.36
CA LEU A 189 -4.33 37.05 11.64
C LEU A 189 -5.69 37.71 11.40
N ARG A 190 -6.72 36.91 11.11
CA ARG A 190 -8.10 37.39 10.97
C ARG A 190 -8.65 37.98 12.27
N GLU A 191 -8.36 37.38 13.42
CA GLU A 191 -8.74 37.93 14.74
C GLU A 191 -8.05 39.28 15.00
N LYS A 192 -6.73 39.35 14.78
CA LYS A 192 -5.95 40.60 14.86
C LYS A 192 -6.54 41.71 13.99
N VAL A 193 -6.87 41.41 12.73
CA VAL A 193 -7.45 42.37 11.77
C VAL A 193 -8.88 42.78 12.14
N ASN A 194 -9.64 41.92 12.82
CA ASN A 194 -10.98 42.25 13.29
C ASN A 194 -10.98 42.98 14.65
N GLY A 195 -9.81 43.15 15.30
CA GLY A 195 -9.69 43.83 16.58
C GLY A 195 -10.22 42.99 17.77
N ARG A 196 -10.09 41.66 17.69
CA ARG A 196 -10.25 40.75 18.84
C ARG A 196 -8.93 40.11 19.22
#